data_AF-A0A6J1RFY8-F1
#
_entry.id   AF-A0A6J1RFY8-F1
#
_cell.length_a   1.000
_cell.length_b   1.000
_cell.length_c   1.000
_cell.angle_alpha   90.00
_cell.angle_beta   90.00
_cell.angle_gamma   90.00
#
_symmetry.space_group_name_H-M   'P 1'
#
loop_
_entity.id
_entity.type
_entity.pdbx_description
1 polymer ?
#
loop_
_entity_poly.entity_id
_entity_poly.type
_entity_poly.pdbx_seq_one_letter_code
_entity_poly.pdbx_strand_id
1 'polypeptide(L)'
;MYSGKISHKKAWEEIAEVLNNEGYIVTAKQCTTRVNTMKRTYKNVKDHNNKSGNNKRTWKYYDVMENLLGEKPYITPMSTISSTGAETHKAANTSLSIATETEVVANTSFCSSSDDQSSKSNVRVSRKRKGDATMDQKTMEENKERRHKERLQLNEKIMNKLDQLLERLSR
;
A
#
# COMPACT_ATOMS: atom_id res chain seq x y z
N MET A 1 27.88 6.00 -26.72
CA MET A 1 28.18 6.30 -25.30
C MET A 1 27.11 7.24 -24.78
N TYR A 2 26.08 6.74 -24.08
CA TYR A 2 25.08 7.60 -23.44
C TYR A 2 25.33 7.58 -21.94
N SER A 3 26.19 8.48 -21.47
CA SER A 3 26.39 8.74 -20.04
C SER A 3 25.86 10.13 -19.72
N GLY A 4 24.59 10.16 -19.33
CA GLY A 4 23.88 11.34 -18.85
C GLY A 4 22.65 10.89 -18.07
N LYS A 5 22.20 11.71 -17.11
CA LYS A 5 20.97 11.46 -16.34
C LYS A 5 19.79 11.35 -17.31
N ILE A 6 19.25 10.15 -17.50
CA ILE A 6 18.08 9.93 -18.33
C ILE A 6 16.83 10.45 -17.58
N SER A 7 16.01 11.25 -18.26
CA SER A 7 14.71 11.64 -17.73
C SER A 7 13.83 10.39 -17.58
N HIS A 8 13.04 10.33 -16.51
CA HIS A 8 12.06 9.26 -16.31
C HIS A 8 11.13 9.10 -17.52
N LYS A 9 10.70 10.21 -18.14
CA LYS A 9 9.89 10.18 -19.36
C LYS A 9 10.64 9.48 -20.51
N LYS A 10 11.88 9.89 -20.74
CA LYS A 10 12.73 9.34 -21.81
C LYS A 10 13.00 7.84 -21.63
N ALA A 11 13.24 7.40 -20.40
CA ALA A 11 13.43 5.97 -20.12
C ALA A 11 12.20 5.12 -20.50
N TRP A 12 10.98 5.62 -20.28
CA TRP A 12 9.77 4.92 -20.69
C TRP A 12 9.50 5.00 -22.19
N GLU A 13 9.94 6.06 -22.86
CA GLU A 13 9.90 6.17 -24.32
C GLU A 13 10.83 5.14 -24.97
N GLU A 14 12.07 5.01 -24.48
CA GLU A 14 13.01 3.98 -24.95
C GLU A 14 12.46 2.55 -24.75
N ILE A 15 11.84 2.28 -23.59
CA ILE A 15 11.19 0.98 -23.34
C ILE A 15 10.04 0.73 -24.32
N ALA A 16 9.23 1.75 -24.61
CA ALA A 16 8.12 1.62 -25.56
C ALA A 16 8.64 1.41 -26.99
N GLU A 17 9.71 2.09 -27.40
CA GLU A 17 10.37 1.88 -28.68
C GLU A 17 10.87 0.44 -28.85
N VAL A 18 11.56 -0.10 -27.83
CA VAL A 18 12.02 -1.50 -27.84
C VAL A 18 10.85 -2.46 -27.99
N LEU A 19 9.75 -2.26 -27.25
CA LEU A 19 8.56 -3.09 -27.38
C LEU A 19 7.89 -2.94 -28.76
N ASN A 20 7.91 -1.75 -29.33
CA ASN A 20 7.35 -1.54 -30.67
C ASN A 20 8.18 -2.23 -31.76
N ASN A 21 9.51 -2.28 -31.60
CA ASN A 21 10.39 -3.01 -32.51
C ASN A 21 10.16 -4.54 -32.46
N GLU A 22 9.72 -5.06 -31.31
CA GLU A 22 9.30 -6.45 -31.14
C GLU A 22 7.87 -6.73 -31.65
N GLY A 23 7.22 -5.74 -32.27
CA GLY A 23 5.90 -5.88 -32.91
C GLY A 23 4.70 -5.53 -32.03
N TYR A 24 4.92 -4.98 -30.83
CA TYR A 24 3.82 -4.41 -30.04
C TYR A 24 3.47 -3.00 -30.53
N ILE A 25 2.27 -2.50 -30.23
CA ILE A 25 1.89 -1.10 -30.49
C ILE A 25 1.53 -0.47 -29.16
N VAL A 26 2.52 0.10 -28.49
CA VAL A 26 2.39 0.63 -27.13
C VAL A 26 3.04 2.00 -26.97
N THR A 27 2.44 2.81 -26.10
CA THR A 27 2.97 4.12 -25.68
C THR A 27 3.73 3.98 -24.35
N ALA A 28 4.69 4.88 -24.10
CA ALA A 28 5.41 5.00 -22.82
C ALA A 28 4.48 4.93 -21.59
N LYS A 29 3.37 5.69 -21.59
CA LYS A 29 2.37 5.70 -20.50
C LYS A 29 1.74 4.32 -20.25
N GLN A 30 1.47 3.56 -21.30
CA GLN A 30 0.91 2.21 -21.18
C GLN A 30 1.95 1.27 -20.55
N CYS A 31 3.22 1.39 -20.95
CA CYS A 31 4.34 0.64 -20.37
C CYS A 31 4.49 0.93 -18.87
N THR A 32 4.52 2.22 -18.48
CA THR A 32 4.60 2.62 -17.08
C THR A 32 3.43 2.07 -16.27
N THR A 33 2.20 2.19 -16.81
CA THR A 33 0.99 1.69 -16.14
C THR A 33 1.07 0.19 -15.94
N ARG A 34 1.48 -0.56 -16.97
CA ARG A 34 1.60 -2.02 -16.91
C ARG A 34 2.62 -2.46 -15.87
N VAL A 35 3.80 -1.86 -15.84
CA VAL A 35 4.83 -2.18 -14.85
C VAL A 35 4.36 -1.84 -13.43
N ASN A 36 3.67 -0.70 -13.23
CA ASN A 36 3.11 -0.34 -11.93
C ASN A 36 2.04 -1.32 -11.47
N THR A 37 1.16 -1.78 -12.37
CA THR A 37 0.20 -2.85 -12.07
C THR A 37 0.93 -4.12 -11.66
N MET A 38 1.96 -4.54 -12.40
CA MET A 38 2.72 -5.75 -12.06
C MET A 38 3.43 -5.63 -10.70
N LYS A 39 4.01 -4.48 -10.36
CA LYS A 39 4.59 -4.21 -9.03
C LYS A 39 3.54 -4.34 -7.92
N ARG A 40 2.34 -3.79 -8.14
CA ARG A 40 1.22 -3.89 -7.17
C ARG A 40 0.78 -5.34 -6.98
N THR A 41 0.57 -6.07 -8.08
CA THR A 41 0.19 -7.49 -8.03
C THR A 41 1.23 -8.33 -7.31
N TYR A 42 2.52 -8.13 -7.63
CA TYR A 42 3.62 -8.81 -6.95
C TYR A 42 3.59 -8.56 -5.44
N LYS A 43 3.52 -7.29 -5.01
CA LYS A 43 3.46 -6.94 -3.58
C LYS A 43 2.26 -7.60 -2.89
N ASN A 44 1.08 -7.55 -3.50
CA ASN A 44 -0.11 -8.20 -2.95
C ASN A 44 0.06 -9.72 -2.79
N VAL A 45 0.66 -10.39 -3.77
CA VAL A 45 0.93 -11.83 -3.71
C VAL A 45 1.96 -12.14 -2.61
N LYS A 46 3.06 -11.39 -2.56
CA LYS A 46 4.11 -11.57 -1.55
C LYS A 46 3.58 -11.33 -0.13
N ASP A 47 2.83 -10.25 0.08
CA ASP A 47 2.22 -9.92 1.36
C ASP A 47 1.17 -10.96 1.78
N HIS A 48 0.39 -11.49 0.84
CA HIS A 48 -0.55 -12.57 1.12
C HIS A 48 0.17 -13.86 1.56
N ASN A 49 1.23 -14.23 0.84
CA ASN A 49 1.99 -15.45 1.11
C ASN A 49 2.83 -15.37 2.40
N ASN A 50 3.21 -14.16 2.82
CA ASN A 50 3.94 -13.94 4.07
C ASN A 50 3.04 -13.95 5.32
N LYS A 51 1.71 -13.89 5.16
CA LYS A 51 0.77 -13.93 6.29
C LYS A 51 0.51 -15.38 6.71
N SER A 52 0.72 -15.66 8.00
CA SER A 52 0.44 -16.97 8.58
C SER A 52 -1.04 -17.36 8.43
N GLY A 53 -1.30 -18.64 8.17
CA GLY A 53 -2.64 -19.19 7.96
C GLY A 53 -3.21 -19.01 6.54
N ASN A 54 -2.52 -18.28 5.64
CA ASN A 54 -2.94 -18.17 4.25
C ASN A 54 -2.45 -19.33 3.38
N ASN A 55 -3.26 -19.67 2.39
CA ASN A 55 -2.89 -20.55 1.29
C ASN A 55 -1.87 -19.84 0.40
N LYS A 56 -0.91 -20.56 -0.17
CA LYS A 56 0.04 -19.96 -1.11
C LYS A 56 -0.67 -19.57 -2.40
N ARG A 57 -0.53 -18.31 -2.82
CA ARG A 57 -0.91 -17.81 -4.14
C ARG A 57 0.27 -17.92 -5.10
N THR A 58 0.00 -18.44 -6.28
CA THR A 58 0.95 -18.51 -7.39
C THR A 58 0.62 -17.44 -8.42
N TRP A 59 1.65 -16.86 -9.02
CA TRP A 59 1.50 -15.94 -10.16
C TRP A 59 2.62 -16.19 -11.15
N LYS A 60 2.29 -16.33 -12.44
CA LYS A 60 3.25 -16.71 -13.49
C LYS A 60 4.48 -15.79 -13.65
N TYR A 61 4.38 -14.55 -13.15
CA TYR A 61 5.49 -13.58 -13.17
C TYR A 61 6.12 -13.36 -11.80
N TYR A 62 5.79 -14.20 -10.81
CA TYR A 62 6.25 -14.03 -9.44
C TYR A 62 7.77 -14.13 -9.34
N ASP A 63 8.36 -15.21 -9.87
CA ASP A 63 9.80 -15.45 -9.76
C ASP A 63 10.62 -14.37 -10.47
N VAL A 64 10.17 -13.93 -11.65
CA VAL A 64 10.81 -12.83 -12.39
C VAL A 64 10.75 -11.52 -11.57
N MET A 65 9.63 -11.25 -10.90
CA MET A 65 9.48 -10.06 -10.06
C MET A 65 10.24 -10.16 -8.72
N GLU A 66 10.33 -11.35 -8.15
CA GLU A 66 11.13 -11.63 -6.95
C GLU A 66 12.61 -11.39 -7.23
N ASN A 67 13.12 -11.86 -8.36
CA ASN A 67 14.52 -11.61 -8.75
C ASN A 67 14.79 -10.11 -9.01
N LEU A 68 13.82 -9.39 -9.58
CA LEU A 68 14.00 -7.97 -9.91
C LEU A 68 13.86 -7.05 -8.69
N LEU A 69 12.95 -7.37 -7.77
CA LEU A 69 12.50 -6.44 -6.74
C LEU A 69 12.53 -7.00 -5.31
N GLY A 70 12.80 -8.30 -5.14
CA GLY A 70 12.66 -9.03 -3.87
C GLY A 70 13.47 -8.47 -2.72
N GLU A 71 14.69 -8.00 -2.99
CA GLU A 71 15.62 -7.44 -2.01
C GLU A 71 15.40 -5.93 -1.75
N LYS A 72 14.54 -5.27 -2.54
CA LYS A 72 14.37 -3.83 -2.41
C LYS A 72 13.63 -3.51 -1.10
N PRO A 73 14.10 -2.50 -0.33
CA PRO A 73 13.56 -2.20 1.00
C PRO A 73 12.09 -1.74 0.98
N TYR A 74 11.60 -1.21 -0.14
CA TYR A 74 10.20 -0.80 -0.29
C TYR A 74 9.23 -1.97 -0.53
N ILE A 75 9.76 -3.19 -0.74
CA ILE A 75 8.99 -4.44 -0.89
C ILE A 75 9.15 -5.32 0.34
N THR A 76 10.38 -5.50 0.83
CA THR A 76 10.65 -6.21 2.08
C THR A 76 11.24 -5.22 3.08
N PRO A 77 10.41 -4.55 3.89
CA PRO A 77 10.91 -3.67 4.94
C PRO A 77 11.68 -4.49 5.99
N MET A 78 12.78 -3.91 6.49
CA MET A 78 13.63 -4.54 7.52
C MET A 78 12.88 -4.76 8.84
N SER A 79 11.95 -3.88 9.16
CA SER A 79 11.05 -4.00 10.30
C SER A 79 9.68 -3.45 9.93
N THR A 80 8.63 -4.13 10.38
CA THR A 80 7.25 -3.63 10.32
C THR A 80 6.77 -3.39 11.75
N ILE A 81 6.43 -2.14 12.05
CA ILE A 81 5.85 -1.76 13.35
C ILE A 81 4.35 -2.04 13.28
N SER A 82 3.85 -2.88 14.18
CA SER A 82 2.43 -3.11 14.36
C SER A 82 1.86 -2.19 15.45
N SER A 83 0.64 -1.69 15.27
CA SER A 83 -0.07 -0.88 16.27
C SER A 83 -0.34 -1.63 17.59
N THR A 84 -0.15 -2.95 17.61
CA THR A 84 -0.27 -3.79 18.81
C THR A 84 1.04 -3.94 19.59
N GLY A 85 2.11 -3.23 19.19
CA GLY A 85 3.43 -3.30 19.87
C GLY A 85 4.23 -4.58 19.59
N ALA A 86 3.77 -5.44 18.68
CA ALA A 86 4.51 -6.62 18.26
C ALA A 86 5.55 -6.25 17.20
N GLU A 87 6.83 -6.22 17.59
CA GLU A 87 7.95 -6.10 16.67
C GLU A 87 8.26 -7.46 16.04
N THR A 88 8.34 -7.51 14.72
CA THR A 88 8.82 -8.69 14.00
C THR A 88 10.12 -8.31 13.28
N HIS A 89 11.24 -8.72 13.86
CA HIS A 89 12.55 -8.61 13.22
C HIS A 89 12.75 -9.82 12.30
N LYS A 90 12.91 -9.61 10.99
CA LYS A 90 13.51 -10.64 10.14
C LYS A 90 15.03 -10.55 10.33
N ALA A 91 15.63 -11.59 10.92
CA ALA A 91 17.08 -11.70 11.01
C ALA A 91 17.67 -11.73 9.59
N ALA A 92 18.34 -10.64 9.21
CA ALA A 92 19.15 -10.58 8.02
C ALA A 92 20.51 -11.21 8.36
N ASN A 93 20.75 -12.42 7.87
CA ASN A 93 22.08 -13.00 7.88
C ASN A 93 22.89 -12.36 6.74
N THR A 94 23.38 -11.14 6.96
CA THR A 94 24.37 -10.54 6.07
C THR A 94 25.42 -9.82 6.90
N SER A 95 26.52 -10.51 7.14
CA SER A 95 27.77 -9.94 7.61
C SER A 95 28.28 -8.96 6.55
N LEU A 96 28.19 -7.65 6.75
CA LEU A 96 29.27 -6.72 6.36
C LEU A 96 29.07 -5.31 6.94
N SER A 97 30.11 -4.87 7.65
CA SER A 97 30.37 -3.51 8.08
C SER A 97 30.45 -2.53 6.91
N ILE A 98 30.00 -1.28 7.11
CA ILE A 98 30.75 -0.04 6.83
C ILE A 98 29.85 1.16 7.25
N ALA A 99 30.46 2.07 8.00
CA ALA A 99 29.89 3.32 8.50
C ALA A 99 29.84 4.40 7.41
N THR A 100 28.82 5.28 7.45
CA THR A 100 28.93 6.76 7.40
C THR A 100 27.53 7.41 7.33
N GLU A 101 27.19 8.13 8.39
CA GLU A 101 26.66 9.51 8.47
C GLU A 101 25.68 10.11 7.42
N THR A 102 24.57 10.61 8.00
CA THR A 102 23.80 11.85 7.73
C THR A 102 22.68 11.89 6.67
N GLU A 103 21.46 12.17 7.16
CA GLU A 103 20.62 13.36 6.89
C GLU A 103 19.12 13.02 6.91
N VAL A 104 18.41 13.80 7.71
CA VAL A 104 16.97 13.77 7.97
C VAL A 104 16.23 14.53 6.88
N VAL A 105 15.09 14.02 6.37
CA VAL A 105 13.99 14.88 5.90
C VAL A 105 12.68 14.10 5.74
N ALA A 106 11.61 14.83 6.02
CA ALA A 106 10.30 14.38 6.41
C ALA A 106 9.35 13.99 5.25
N ASN A 107 8.35 13.19 5.65
CA ASN A 107 6.95 13.20 5.23
C ASN A 107 6.60 13.13 3.75
N THR A 108 5.98 12.01 3.36
CA THR A 108 4.74 12.03 2.55
C THR A 108 3.83 10.89 2.99
N SER A 109 2.90 11.23 3.89
CA SER A 109 1.77 10.38 4.26
C SER A 109 0.78 10.31 3.09
N PHE A 110 0.75 9.20 2.38
CA PHE A 110 -0.34 8.87 1.47
C PHE A 110 -1.04 7.61 1.97
N CYS A 111 -2.07 7.81 2.79
CA CYS A 111 -3.00 6.77 3.18
C CYS A 111 -4.19 6.76 2.22
N SER A 112 -4.30 5.70 1.44
CA SER A 112 -5.55 5.31 0.78
C SER A 112 -5.99 4.00 1.40
N SER A 113 -6.91 4.14 2.34
CA SER A 113 -7.69 3.05 2.92
C SER A 113 -8.60 2.45 1.87
N SER A 114 -8.64 1.12 1.75
CA SER A 114 -9.86 0.40 1.38
C SER A 114 -9.74 -1.11 1.60
N ASP A 115 -10.74 -1.61 2.33
CA ASP A 115 -11.38 -2.93 2.26
C ASP A 115 -10.76 -4.15 2.98
N ASP A 116 -11.22 -4.26 4.22
CA ASP A 116 -11.90 -5.39 4.87
C ASP A 116 -12.05 -6.71 4.08
N GLN A 117 -11.55 -7.80 4.68
CA GLN A 117 -12.23 -9.10 4.67
C GLN A 117 -11.86 -9.85 5.96
N SER A 118 -12.88 -10.12 6.76
CA SER A 118 -12.83 -10.91 7.97
C SER A 118 -12.33 -12.34 7.71
N SER A 119 -11.56 -12.92 8.65
CA SER A 119 -11.53 -14.36 8.88
C SER A 119 -11.07 -14.66 10.31
N LYS A 120 -12.00 -15.23 11.08
CA LYS A 120 -11.87 -15.66 12.46
C LYS A 120 -10.87 -16.82 12.56
N SER A 121 -9.96 -16.79 13.54
CA SER A 121 -9.55 -18.03 14.23
C SER A 121 -9.04 -17.74 15.64
N ASN A 122 -9.46 -18.63 16.55
CA ASN A 122 -9.33 -18.53 18.00
C ASN A 122 -7.91 -18.80 18.47
N VAL A 123 -7.39 -17.99 19.40
CA VAL A 123 -6.42 -18.46 20.39
C VAL A 123 -6.86 -18.00 21.77
N ARG A 124 -7.30 -18.97 22.58
CA ARG A 124 -7.56 -18.79 24.01
C ARG A 124 -6.23 -18.59 24.72
N VAL A 125 -6.01 -17.41 25.30
CA VAL A 125 -5.08 -17.22 26.42
C VAL A 125 -5.88 -16.71 27.60
N SER A 126 -5.99 -17.57 28.61
CA SER A 126 -6.66 -17.28 29.88
C SER A 126 -5.69 -16.56 30.80
N ARG A 127 -5.98 -15.28 31.14
CA ARG A 127 -5.52 -14.60 32.38
C ARG A 127 -6.32 -13.31 32.65
N LYS A 128 -7.46 -13.51 33.33
CA LYS A 128 -8.17 -12.64 34.30
C LYS A 128 -7.73 -11.16 34.46
N ARG A 129 -8.58 -10.21 34.06
CA ARG A 129 -9.16 -9.11 34.90
C ARG A 129 -10.53 -8.72 34.31
N LYS A 130 -11.59 -8.86 35.10
CA LYS A 130 -13.00 -8.73 34.70
C LYS A 130 -13.48 -7.38 35.27
N GLY A 131 -13.55 -6.34 34.45
CA GLY A 131 -13.99 -5.02 34.91
C GLY A 131 -13.96 -3.87 33.89
N ASP A 132 -13.08 -3.90 32.86
CA ASP A 132 -12.78 -2.67 32.08
C ASP A 132 -13.00 -2.78 30.55
N ALA A 133 -13.14 -4.00 30.01
CA ALA A 133 -13.26 -4.20 28.56
C ALA A 133 -14.56 -3.64 27.93
N THR A 134 -15.58 -3.36 28.74
CA THR A 134 -16.86 -2.80 28.28
C THR A 134 -16.79 -1.31 27.97
N MET A 135 -15.87 -0.57 28.61
CA MET A 135 -15.73 0.88 28.38
C MET A 135 -15.02 1.15 27.05
N ASP A 136 -13.98 0.38 26.75
CA ASP A 136 -13.20 0.49 25.51
C ASP A 136 -13.99 0.10 24.25
N GLN A 137 -14.92 -0.85 24.35
CA GLN A 137 -15.74 -1.25 23.21
C GLN A 137 -16.77 -0.16 22.85
N LYS A 138 -17.39 0.45 23.87
CA LYS A 138 -18.37 1.53 23.70
C LYS A 138 -17.72 2.79 23.12
N THR A 139 -16.56 3.20 23.62
CA THR A 139 -15.84 4.37 23.11
C THR A 139 -15.36 4.19 21.67
N MET A 140 -15.00 2.96 21.27
CA MET A 140 -14.63 2.64 19.89
C MET A 140 -15.83 2.70 18.94
N GLU A 141 -17.00 2.23 19.37
CA GLU A 141 -18.24 2.28 18.61
C GLU A 141 -18.74 3.72 18.44
N GLU A 142 -18.75 4.51 19.52
CA GLU A 142 -19.04 5.95 19.50
C GLU A 142 -18.10 6.73 18.57
N ASN A 143 -16.80 6.41 18.56
CA ASN A 143 -15.85 7.05 17.64
C ASN A 143 -16.05 6.64 16.17
N LYS A 144 -16.57 5.44 15.89
CA LYS A 144 -16.97 5.05 14.52
C LYS A 144 -18.22 5.81 14.10
N GLU A 145 -19.21 5.91 14.99
CA GLU A 145 -20.45 6.62 14.74
C GLU A 145 -20.22 8.13 14.57
N ARG A 146 -19.35 8.74 15.37
CA ARG A 146 -18.97 10.15 15.24
C ARG A 146 -18.37 10.44 13.87
N ARG A 147 -17.38 9.64 13.43
CA ARG A 147 -16.77 9.77 12.10
C ARG A 147 -17.79 9.56 10.98
N HIS A 148 -18.70 8.61 11.16
CA HIS A 148 -19.78 8.36 10.22
C HIS A 148 -20.72 9.57 10.11
N LYS A 149 -21.09 10.17 11.24
CA LYS A 149 -21.94 11.37 11.30
C LYS A 149 -21.27 12.59 10.68
N GLU A 150 -20.00 12.82 10.96
CA GLU A 150 -19.22 13.91 10.34
C GLU A 150 -19.16 13.75 8.80
N ARG A 151 -18.99 12.52 8.31
CA ARG A 151 -19.01 12.21 6.88
C ARG A 151 -20.38 12.49 6.26
N LEU A 152 -21.46 12.08 6.91
CA LEU A 152 -22.83 12.33 6.45
C LEU A 152 -23.14 13.83 6.39
N GLN A 153 -22.76 14.58 7.43
CA GLN A 153 -22.95 16.04 7.48
C GLN A 153 -22.16 16.77 6.38
N LEU A 154 -20.92 16.35 6.12
CA LEU A 154 -20.14 16.91 5.02
C LEU A 154 -20.82 16.60 3.67
N ASN A 155 -21.28 15.36 3.48
CA ASN A 155 -21.96 14.95 2.26
C ASN A 155 -23.25 15.75 2.03
N GLU A 156 -24.06 15.95 3.08
CA GLU A 156 -25.27 16.78 3.03
C GLU A 156 -24.94 18.24 2.65
N LYS A 157 -23.91 18.84 3.25
CA LYS A 157 -23.47 20.19 2.87
C LYS A 157 -23.04 20.28 1.41
N ILE A 158 -22.36 19.25 0.90
CA ILE A 158 -21.96 19.18 -0.51
C ILE A 158 -23.20 19.10 -1.40
N MET A 159 -24.17 18.23 -1.09
CA MET A 159 -25.42 18.12 -1.85
C MET A 159 -26.17 19.45 -1.91
N ASN A 160 -26.32 20.14 -0.78
CA ASN A 160 -26.95 21.46 -0.74
C ASN A 160 -26.21 22.51 -1.59
N LYS A 161 -24.88 22.42 -1.69
CA LYS A 161 -24.09 23.30 -2.56
C LYS A 161 -24.25 22.96 -4.03
N LEU A 162 -24.39 21.68 -4.38
CA LEU A 162 -24.71 21.25 -5.74
C LEU A 162 -26.09 21.76 -6.16
N ASP A 163 -27.09 21.65 -5.29
CA ASP A 163 -28.44 22.16 -5.57
C ASP A 163 -28.43 23.68 -5.79
N GLN A 164 -27.69 24.44 -4.97
CA GLN A 164 -27.52 25.89 -5.17
C GLN A 164 -26.86 26.23 -6.51
N LEU A 165 -25.93 25.39 -7.01
CA LEU A 165 -25.30 25.59 -8.31
C LEU A 165 -26.27 25.26 -9.44
N LEU A 166 -27.03 24.17 -9.32
CA LEU A 166 -28.05 23.80 -10.29
C LEU A 166 -29.13 24.88 -10.43
N GLU A 167 -29.58 25.45 -9.31
CA GLU A 167 -30.57 26.53 -9.31
C GLU A 167 -30.03 27.82 -9.97
N ARG A 168 -28.73 28.09 -9.85
CA ARG A 168 -28.07 29.21 -10.53
C ARG A 168 -27.87 28.99 -12.03
N LEU A 169 -27.67 27.75 -12.45
CA LEU A 169 -27.53 27.40 -13.88
C LEU A 169 -28.87 27.25 -14.60
N SER A 170 -29.96 27.09 -13.84
CA SER A 170 -31.33 26.98 -14.37
C SER A 170 -32.03 28.34 -14.57
N ARG A 171 -31.38 29.46 -14.25
CA ARG A 171 -31.84 30.83 -14.57
C ARG A 171 -31.08 31.35 -15.78
#